data_AF-A0A961RGB5-F1
#
_entry.id   AF-A0A961RGB5-F1
#
_cell.length_a   1.000
_cell.length_b   1.000
_cell.length_c   1.000
_cell.angle_alpha   90.00
_cell.angle_beta   90.00
_cell.angle_gamma   90.00
#
_symmetry.space_group_name_H-M   'P 1'
#
loop_
_entity.id
_entity.type
_entity.pdbx_description
1 polymer ?
#
loop_
_entity_poly.entity_id
_entity_poly.type
_entity_poly.pdbx_seq_one_letter_code
_entity_poly.pdbx_strand_id
1 'polypeptide(L)'
;GMSERGMGSAVGQVPEYIEMVARWCKANTRMPVIVKLTPNITDIRYPARAAKAGGADAVSLINTISSITSVNLDTFSPEPSIDGKGSHGGYCGPAVKPIALNMVAEIARDPETVGLPISGIGGVTTWRDAAEFIALGAGNVQVCTAAMTYGFKIVEEMISGLENWMDSKGHRTLDDITGRATGNVTDWQYLNLNYVAKASINQDACIKCGRCHIACEDTSHQAITHMVDGERRFEVIEEECVGCNLCVNVCPVENCITMEPLKAGALDKRTGEKVKKQYGNWTEHPNNPSRVATE
;
A
#
# COMPACT_ATOMS: atom_id res chain seq x y z
N GLY A 1 14.50 -8.40 16.00
CA GLY A 1 14.37 -9.65 16.78
C GLY A 1 15.70 -10.39 16.74
N MET A 2 15.95 -11.34 17.65
CA MET A 2 17.18 -12.14 17.67
C MET A 2 17.22 -13.15 16.51
N SER A 3 17.21 -12.66 15.25
CA SER A 3 17.24 -13.48 14.04
C SER A 3 18.45 -14.44 14.05
N GLU A 4 19.56 -13.96 14.60
CA GLU A 4 20.85 -14.68 14.66
C GLU A 4 20.84 -15.85 15.66
N ARG A 5 19.78 -15.98 16.47
CA ARG A 5 19.57 -17.12 17.37
C ARG A 5 18.45 -18.06 16.92
N GLY A 6 17.97 -17.93 15.67
CA GLY A 6 16.86 -18.73 15.18
C GLY A 6 15.55 -18.44 15.93
N MET A 7 15.34 -17.20 16.38
CA MET A 7 14.13 -16.76 17.09
C MET A 7 13.50 -15.53 16.42
N GLY A 8 12.20 -15.34 16.64
CA GLY A 8 11.46 -14.20 16.10
C GLY A 8 11.31 -14.27 14.57
N SER A 9 11.79 -13.25 13.86
CA SER A 9 11.69 -13.17 12.39
C SER A 9 12.34 -14.34 11.66
N ALA A 10 13.43 -14.91 12.20
CA ALA A 10 14.09 -16.07 11.57
C ALA A 10 13.18 -17.32 11.56
N VAL A 11 12.40 -17.55 12.63
CA VAL A 11 11.39 -18.62 12.66
C VAL A 11 10.24 -18.28 11.72
N GLY A 12 9.82 -17.00 11.74
CA GLY A 12 8.71 -16.50 10.91
C GLY A 12 8.99 -16.49 9.40
N GLN A 13 10.21 -16.79 8.96
CA GLN A 13 10.59 -16.89 7.55
C GLN A 13 10.49 -18.32 7.01
N VAL A 14 10.31 -19.31 7.88
CA VAL A 14 10.25 -20.74 7.51
C VAL A 14 8.83 -21.24 7.77
N PRO A 15 7.98 -21.39 6.75
CA PRO A 15 6.58 -21.81 6.90
C PRO A 15 6.43 -23.10 7.73
N GLU A 16 7.32 -24.07 7.54
CA GLU A 16 7.31 -25.34 8.27
C GLU A 16 7.47 -25.14 9.78
N TYR A 17 8.30 -24.17 10.19
CA TYR A 17 8.49 -23.86 11.60
C TYR A 17 7.29 -23.11 12.18
N ILE A 18 6.65 -22.23 11.39
CA ILE A 18 5.41 -21.56 11.79
C ILE A 18 4.31 -22.59 12.07
N GLU A 19 4.08 -23.52 11.14
CA GLU A 19 3.06 -24.56 11.28
C GLU A 19 3.31 -25.43 12.52
N MET A 20 4.56 -25.88 12.69
CA MET A 20 4.97 -26.70 13.83
C MET A 20 4.74 -25.98 15.16
N VAL A 21 5.15 -24.71 15.28
CA VAL A 21 4.99 -23.93 16.51
C VAL A 21 3.51 -23.64 16.78
N ALA A 22 2.73 -23.25 15.77
CA ALA A 22 1.29 -23.03 15.91
C ALA A 22 0.58 -24.31 16.41
N ARG A 23 0.92 -25.46 15.83
CA ARG A 23 0.39 -26.77 16.25
C ARG A 23 0.74 -27.10 17.69
N TRP A 24 1.99 -26.86 18.10
CA TRP A 24 2.40 -27.04 19.49
C TRP A 24 1.63 -26.14 20.45
N CYS A 25 1.43 -24.86 20.11
CA CYS A 25 0.61 -23.96 20.92
C CYS A 25 -0.82 -24.50 21.05
N LYS A 26 -1.47 -24.85 19.93
CA LYS A 26 -2.87 -25.35 19.92
C LYS A 26 -3.04 -26.69 20.62
N ALA A 27 -2.03 -27.55 20.65
CA ALA A 27 -2.07 -28.79 21.42
C ALA A 27 -2.09 -28.56 22.94
N ASN A 28 -1.62 -27.39 23.40
CA ASN A 28 -1.42 -27.08 24.82
C ASN A 28 -2.39 -26.02 25.38
N THR A 29 -3.24 -25.40 24.54
CA THR A 29 -4.24 -24.43 25.01
C THR A 29 -5.52 -24.46 24.20
N ARG A 30 -6.64 -24.14 24.85
CA ARG A 30 -7.93 -23.87 24.22
C ARG A 30 -8.16 -22.39 23.91
N MET A 31 -7.29 -21.51 24.42
CA MET A 31 -7.35 -20.08 24.12
C MET A 31 -7.01 -19.81 22.65
N PRO A 32 -7.53 -18.71 22.06
CA PRO A 32 -7.12 -18.30 20.72
C PRO A 32 -5.62 -18.05 20.62
N VAL A 33 -5.01 -18.53 19.53
CA VAL A 33 -3.60 -18.32 19.19
C VAL A 33 -3.53 -17.46 17.94
N ILE A 34 -2.91 -16.28 18.08
CA ILE A 34 -2.66 -15.36 16.96
C ILE A 34 -1.18 -15.43 16.59
N VAL A 35 -0.86 -15.81 15.36
CA VAL A 35 0.54 -15.85 14.89
C VAL A 35 0.92 -14.48 14.32
N LYS A 36 1.97 -13.85 14.86
CA LYS A 36 2.49 -12.56 14.36
C LYS A 36 3.48 -12.78 13.22
N LEU A 37 3.11 -12.41 12.01
CA LEU A 37 3.91 -12.64 10.80
C LEU A 37 4.96 -11.53 10.58
N THR A 38 6.13 -11.91 10.10
CA THR A 38 7.21 -10.99 9.73
C THR A 38 7.08 -10.56 8.26
N PRO A 39 7.35 -9.28 7.92
CA PRO A 39 7.35 -8.83 6.52
C PRO A 39 8.65 -9.18 5.80
N ASN A 40 9.66 -9.70 6.49
CA ASN A 40 10.99 -9.97 5.93
C ASN A 40 10.97 -11.31 5.16
N ILE A 41 10.05 -11.47 4.21
CA ILE A 41 9.79 -12.68 3.47
C ILE A 41 9.48 -12.33 2.01
N THR A 42 9.70 -13.28 1.09
CA THR A 42 9.37 -13.08 -0.33
C THR A 42 7.87 -13.01 -0.58
N ASP A 43 7.11 -13.87 0.09
CA ASP A 43 5.65 -13.95 -0.05
C ASP A 43 5.02 -14.21 1.32
N ILE A 44 4.18 -13.28 1.75
CA ILE A 44 3.53 -13.33 3.07
C ILE A 44 2.45 -14.42 3.15
N ARG A 45 1.96 -14.91 2.01
CA ARG A 45 0.92 -15.93 1.95
C ARG A 45 1.42 -17.26 2.48
N TYR A 46 2.66 -17.66 2.21
CA TYR A 46 3.19 -18.94 2.70
C TYR A 46 3.23 -19.02 4.24
N PRO A 47 3.79 -18.03 4.98
CA PRO A 47 3.64 -17.95 6.43
C PRO A 47 2.20 -18.00 6.94
N ALA A 48 1.28 -17.31 6.26
CA ALA A 48 -0.12 -17.23 6.67
C ALA A 48 -0.85 -18.58 6.51
N ARG A 49 -0.65 -19.26 5.37
CA ARG A 49 -1.16 -20.61 5.10
C ARG A 49 -0.63 -21.61 6.12
N ALA A 50 0.67 -21.55 6.42
CA ALA A 50 1.29 -22.40 7.43
C ALA A 50 0.74 -22.15 8.84
N ALA A 51 0.52 -20.88 9.22
CA ALA A 51 -0.13 -20.56 10.49
C ALA A 51 -1.53 -21.18 10.59
N LYS A 52 -2.34 -21.06 9.52
CA LYS A 52 -3.67 -21.67 9.42
C LYS A 52 -3.61 -23.20 9.49
N ALA A 53 -2.69 -23.83 8.75
CA ALA A 53 -2.48 -25.28 8.76
C ALA A 53 -2.04 -25.81 10.13
N GLY A 54 -1.31 -25.00 10.90
CA GLY A 54 -0.94 -25.28 12.29
C GLY A 54 -2.09 -25.09 13.29
N GLY A 55 -3.25 -24.60 12.83
CA GLY A 55 -4.44 -24.39 13.65
C GLY A 55 -4.51 -23.03 14.35
N ALA A 56 -3.71 -22.04 13.92
CA ALA A 56 -3.83 -20.68 14.43
C ALA A 56 -5.24 -20.12 14.19
N ASP A 57 -5.78 -19.42 15.18
CA ASP A 57 -7.14 -18.86 15.12
C ASP A 57 -7.17 -17.51 14.40
N ALA A 58 -6.01 -16.86 14.23
CA ALA A 58 -5.84 -15.64 13.47
C ALA A 58 -4.36 -15.41 13.13
N VAL A 59 -4.11 -14.48 12.20
CA VAL A 59 -2.79 -13.90 11.98
C VAL A 59 -2.80 -12.43 12.33
N SER A 60 -1.65 -11.92 12.74
CA SER A 60 -1.44 -10.48 12.88
C SER A 60 -0.20 -10.06 12.09
N LEU A 61 -0.27 -8.92 11.40
CA LEU A 61 0.80 -8.50 10.50
C LEU A 61 0.76 -7.02 10.15
N ILE A 62 1.89 -6.37 9.93
CA ILE A 62 3.26 -6.93 9.90
C ILE A 62 4.07 -6.69 11.19
N ASN A 63 5.04 -7.55 11.47
CA ASN A 63 6.13 -7.18 12.39
C ASN A 63 7.03 -6.09 11.75
N THR A 64 8.07 -5.64 12.43
CA THR A 64 8.98 -4.61 11.92
C THR A 64 9.79 -5.08 10.70
N ILE A 65 10.15 -4.15 9.82
CA ILE A 65 10.99 -4.39 8.65
C ILE A 65 12.46 -4.33 9.06
N SER A 66 13.29 -5.30 8.66
CA SER A 66 14.72 -5.29 8.93
C SER A 66 15.39 -4.13 8.19
N SER A 67 16.08 -3.22 8.87
CA SER A 67 16.65 -2.03 8.23
C SER A 67 17.84 -1.45 8.99
N ILE A 68 18.70 -0.74 8.27
CA ILE A 68 19.63 0.25 8.83
C ILE A 68 19.02 1.63 8.58
N THR A 69 18.80 2.42 9.63
CA THR A 69 18.08 3.70 9.53
C THR A 69 18.98 4.88 9.18
N SER A 70 20.19 4.90 9.71
CA SER A 70 21.22 5.89 9.39
C SER A 70 22.61 5.35 9.69
N VAL A 71 23.62 6.03 9.16
CA VAL A 71 25.04 5.79 9.44
C VAL A 71 25.62 7.11 9.93
N ASN A 72 26.26 7.07 11.09
CA ASN A 72 27.04 8.18 11.60
C ASN A 72 28.30 8.34 10.74
N LEU A 73 28.46 9.46 10.04
CA LEU A 73 29.52 9.65 9.05
C LEU A 73 30.90 9.96 9.65
N ASP A 74 30.97 10.31 10.94
CA ASP A 74 32.26 10.50 11.64
C ASP A 74 32.84 9.16 12.10
N THR A 75 31.98 8.25 12.57
CA THR A 75 32.38 6.94 13.10
C THR A 75 32.18 5.79 12.13
N PHE A 76 31.50 6.03 11.00
CA PHE A 76 31.06 5.03 10.02
C PHE A 76 30.27 3.87 10.63
N SER A 77 29.57 4.11 11.74
CA SER A 77 28.77 3.11 12.44
C SER A 77 27.27 3.31 12.17
N PRO A 78 26.47 2.23 12.03
CA PRO A 78 25.02 2.34 11.99
C PRO A 78 24.47 2.96 13.28
N GLU A 79 23.39 3.73 13.20
CA GLU A 79 22.74 4.30 14.38
C GLU A 79 21.40 3.61 14.68
N PRO A 80 21.10 3.31 15.96
CA PRO A 80 21.95 3.55 17.14
C PRO A 80 23.18 2.61 17.19
N SER A 81 24.30 3.13 17.70
CA SER A 81 25.55 2.39 17.84
C SER A 81 25.83 1.96 19.29
N ILE A 82 26.54 0.85 19.45
CA ILE A 82 27.07 0.31 20.70
C ILE A 82 28.56 0.09 20.48
N ASP A 83 29.39 0.88 21.16
CA ASP A 83 30.86 0.81 21.09
C ASP A 83 31.40 0.85 19.64
N GLY A 84 30.89 1.79 18.83
CA GLY A 84 31.29 1.98 17.43
C GLY A 84 30.79 0.89 16.47
N LYS A 85 29.91 -0.01 16.90
CA LYS A 85 29.24 -1.02 16.07
C LYS A 85 27.73 -0.85 16.12
N GLY A 86 27.05 -1.27 15.06
CA GLY A 86 25.59 -1.30 15.00
C GLY A 86 25.13 -2.53 14.23
N SER A 87 23.85 -2.89 14.36
CA SER A 87 23.21 -3.95 13.57
C SER A 87 21.92 -3.41 12.97
N HIS A 88 21.35 -4.18 12.05
CA HIS A 88 20.02 -3.90 11.53
C HIS A 88 18.99 -3.93 12.66
N GLY A 89 18.10 -2.95 12.66
CA GLY A 89 16.98 -2.83 13.59
C GLY A 89 15.66 -3.22 12.93
N GLY A 90 14.58 -3.08 13.71
CA GLY A 90 13.22 -3.15 13.20
C GLY A 90 12.68 -1.75 12.89
N TYR A 91 12.53 -1.43 11.61
CA TYR A 91 11.89 -0.20 11.15
C TYR A 91 10.36 -0.31 11.19
N CYS A 92 9.73 0.77 11.66
CA CYS A 92 8.29 0.88 11.85
C CYS A 92 7.84 2.35 11.68
N GLY A 93 6.57 2.63 11.95
CA GLY A 93 5.98 3.95 11.74
C GLY A 93 5.36 4.13 10.35
N PRO A 94 4.91 5.34 10.00
CA PRO A 94 4.08 5.60 8.81
C PRO A 94 4.67 5.06 7.49
N ALA A 95 6.00 5.10 7.37
CA ALA A 95 6.71 4.64 6.19
C ALA A 95 6.47 3.15 5.86
N VAL A 96 6.11 2.31 6.84
CA VAL A 96 5.83 0.88 6.59
C VAL A 96 4.38 0.61 6.19
N LYS A 97 3.47 1.60 6.28
CA LYS A 97 2.03 1.42 6.01
C LYS A 97 1.75 0.80 4.64
N PRO A 98 2.32 1.29 3.51
CA PRO A 98 2.02 0.73 2.19
C PRO A 98 2.40 -0.75 2.06
N ILE A 99 3.48 -1.16 2.73
CA ILE A 99 3.95 -2.56 2.75
C ILE A 99 2.99 -3.43 3.56
N ALA A 100 2.54 -2.93 4.72
CA ALA A 100 1.58 -3.61 5.57
C ALA A 100 0.21 -3.78 4.89
N LEU A 101 -0.31 -2.73 4.26
CA LEU A 101 -1.58 -2.78 3.50
C LEU A 101 -1.51 -3.80 2.36
N ASN A 102 -0.41 -3.80 1.60
CA ASN A 102 -0.19 -4.79 0.54
C ASN A 102 -0.25 -6.23 1.10
N MET A 103 0.48 -6.50 2.18
CA MET A 103 0.51 -7.85 2.77
C MET A 103 -0.82 -8.28 3.38
N VAL A 104 -1.59 -7.35 3.96
CA VAL A 104 -2.96 -7.62 4.42
C VAL A 104 -3.85 -7.99 3.23
N ALA A 105 -3.78 -7.23 2.13
CA ALA A 105 -4.56 -7.52 0.93
C ALA A 105 -4.19 -8.88 0.33
N GLU A 106 -2.91 -9.25 0.28
CA GLU A 106 -2.45 -10.56 -0.20
C GLU A 106 -3.03 -11.72 0.59
N ILE A 107 -3.04 -11.64 1.93
CA ILE A 107 -3.66 -12.69 2.76
C ILE A 107 -5.18 -12.68 2.62
N ALA A 108 -5.80 -11.50 2.58
CA ALA A 108 -7.26 -11.39 2.51
C ALA A 108 -7.83 -11.95 1.20
N ARG A 109 -7.09 -11.83 0.09
CA ARG A 109 -7.52 -12.31 -1.24
C ARG A 109 -7.06 -13.74 -1.56
N ASP A 110 -6.18 -14.33 -0.74
CA ASP A 110 -5.65 -15.65 -0.97
C ASP A 110 -6.69 -16.76 -0.67
N PRO A 111 -7.04 -17.63 -1.65
CA PRO A 111 -8.02 -18.69 -1.46
C PRO A 111 -7.69 -19.65 -0.30
N GLU A 112 -6.42 -19.89 -0.03
CA GLU A 112 -5.99 -20.84 1.01
C GLU A 112 -6.16 -20.27 2.43
N THR A 113 -6.19 -18.94 2.56
CA THR A 113 -6.37 -18.22 3.83
C THR A 113 -7.80 -17.71 4.04
N VAL A 114 -8.76 -18.04 3.16
CA VAL A 114 -10.17 -17.68 3.33
C VAL A 114 -10.67 -18.05 4.73
N GLY A 115 -11.35 -17.09 5.37
CA GLY A 115 -11.90 -17.24 6.72
C GLY A 115 -10.87 -17.14 7.86
N LEU A 116 -9.58 -16.93 7.58
CA LEU A 116 -8.57 -16.66 8.60
C LEU A 116 -8.67 -15.19 9.05
N PRO A 117 -9.00 -14.90 10.33
CA PRO A 117 -9.05 -13.53 10.81
C PRO A 117 -7.68 -12.84 10.75
N ILE A 118 -7.70 -11.57 10.35
CA ILE A 118 -6.50 -10.74 10.20
C ILE A 118 -6.54 -9.59 11.22
N SER A 119 -5.46 -9.42 11.97
CA SER A 119 -5.21 -8.27 12.82
C SER A 119 -4.11 -7.39 12.21
N GLY A 120 -4.50 -6.28 11.59
CA GLY A 120 -3.61 -5.40 10.84
C GLY A 120 -2.75 -4.53 11.76
N ILE A 121 -1.48 -4.32 11.39
CA ILE A 121 -0.55 -3.42 12.07
C ILE A 121 0.49 -2.90 11.07
N GLY A 122 0.96 -1.68 11.27
CA GLY A 122 2.08 -1.11 10.51
C GLY A 122 1.78 0.30 10.03
N GLY A 123 2.36 1.29 10.69
CA GLY A 123 2.26 2.69 10.26
C GLY A 123 0.88 3.35 10.40
N VAL A 124 -0.01 2.79 11.22
CA VAL A 124 -1.31 3.39 11.53
C VAL A 124 -1.12 4.60 12.43
N THR A 125 -1.49 5.78 11.94
CA THR A 125 -1.40 7.05 12.69
C THR A 125 -2.71 7.82 12.79
N THR A 126 -3.68 7.51 11.95
CA THR A 126 -4.97 8.19 11.88
C THR A 126 -6.13 7.19 11.74
N TRP A 127 -7.36 7.67 11.93
CA TRP A 127 -8.55 6.87 11.66
C TRP A 127 -8.66 6.40 10.21
N ARG A 128 -8.14 7.20 9.24
CA ARG A 128 -8.14 6.84 7.82
C ARG A 128 -7.26 5.64 7.57
N ASP A 129 -6.08 5.62 8.18
CA ASP A 129 -5.18 4.47 8.10
C ASP A 129 -5.87 3.21 8.65
N ALA A 130 -6.54 3.32 9.81
CA ALA A 130 -7.30 2.20 10.38
C ALA A 130 -8.42 1.71 9.44
N ALA A 131 -9.19 2.63 8.84
CA ALA A 131 -10.23 2.32 7.88
C ALA A 131 -9.67 1.60 6.63
N GLU A 132 -8.49 1.99 6.13
CA GLU A 132 -7.82 1.33 4.99
C GLU A 132 -7.47 -0.14 5.32
N PHE A 133 -6.90 -0.41 6.49
CA PHE A 133 -6.62 -1.78 6.93
C PHE A 133 -7.89 -2.64 7.02
N ILE A 134 -8.95 -2.07 7.60
CA ILE A 134 -10.24 -2.77 7.75
C ILE A 134 -10.85 -3.04 6.37
N ALA A 135 -10.88 -2.04 5.50
CA ALA A 135 -11.39 -2.17 4.14
C ALA A 135 -10.63 -3.23 3.32
N LEU A 136 -9.34 -3.47 3.59
CA LEU A 136 -8.55 -4.52 2.95
C LEU A 136 -8.69 -5.91 3.58
N GLY A 137 -9.44 -6.05 4.68
CA GLY A 137 -9.80 -7.35 5.26
C GLY A 137 -9.34 -7.57 6.70
N ALA A 138 -8.71 -6.59 7.35
CA ALA A 138 -8.40 -6.70 8.77
C ALA A 138 -9.67 -6.57 9.63
N GLY A 139 -9.88 -7.48 10.58
CA GLY A 139 -11.00 -7.40 11.53
C GLY A 139 -10.72 -6.47 12.72
N ASN A 140 -9.44 -6.16 12.97
CA ASN A 140 -9.02 -5.13 13.91
C ASN A 140 -7.65 -4.56 13.50
N VAL A 141 -7.27 -3.46 14.17
CA VAL A 141 -6.04 -2.73 13.90
C VAL A 141 -5.24 -2.55 15.19
N GLN A 142 -3.93 -2.77 15.15
CA GLN A 142 -3.01 -2.53 16.26
C GLN A 142 -2.17 -1.29 15.99
N VAL A 143 -1.83 -0.55 17.06
CA VAL A 143 -1.09 0.72 16.99
C VAL A 143 0.11 0.65 17.95
N CYS A 144 1.29 1.07 17.47
CA CYS A 144 2.53 1.05 18.26
C CYS A 144 3.24 2.41 18.21
N THR A 145 3.87 2.74 17.07
CA THR A 145 4.65 3.99 16.92
C THR A 145 3.82 5.23 17.23
N ALA A 146 2.59 5.33 16.74
CA ALA A 146 1.74 6.51 17.02
C ALA A 146 1.46 6.67 18.53
N ALA A 147 1.22 5.58 19.26
CA ALA A 147 1.01 5.63 20.70
C ALA A 147 2.29 6.02 21.46
N MET A 148 3.46 5.56 20.99
CA MET A 148 4.76 5.96 21.55
C MET A 148 5.07 7.44 21.29
N THR A 149 4.70 7.97 20.12
CA THR A 149 5.01 9.34 19.71
C THR A 149 4.01 10.36 20.26
N TYR A 150 2.72 10.03 20.31
CA TYR A 150 1.63 10.98 20.61
C TYR A 150 0.85 10.65 21.89
N GLY A 151 1.19 9.55 22.58
CA GLY A 151 0.47 9.07 23.76
C GLY A 151 -0.80 8.30 23.43
N PHE A 152 -1.42 7.68 24.44
CA PHE A 152 -2.56 6.76 24.23
C PHE A 152 -3.83 7.44 23.71
N LYS A 153 -3.99 8.77 23.90
CA LYS A 153 -5.16 9.52 23.43
C LYS A 153 -5.35 9.47 21.91
N ILE A 154 -4.29 9.21 21.14
CA ILE A 154 -4.39 9.02 19.68
C ILE A 154 -5.39 7.91 19.31
N VAL A 155 -5.56 6.90 20.17
CA VAL A 155 -6.51 5.81 19.94
C VAL A 155 -7.96 6.32 20.05
N GLU A 156 -8.25 7.20 21.01
CA GLU A 156 -9.58 7.82 21.15
C GLU A 156 -9.93 8.70 19.94
N GLU A 157 -8.94 9.43 19.41
CA GLU A 157 -9.07 10.23 18.20
C GLU A 157 -9.31 9.35 16.96
N MET A 158 -8.63 8.20 16.87
CA MET A 158 -8.87 7.23 15.80
C MET A 158 -10.28 6.66 15.85
N ILE A 159 -10.77 6.28 17.04
CA ILE A 159 -12.14 5.78 17.23
C ILE A 159 -13.14 6.84 16.79
N SER A 160 -13.05 8.05 17.33
CA SER A 160 -13.98 9.14 17.02
C SER A 160 -13.97 9.49 15.53
N GLY A 161 -12.80 9.53 14.90
CA GLY A 161 -12.67 9.82 13.47
C GLY A 161 -13.28 8.72 12.59
N LEU A 162 -13.12 7.46 12.97
CA LEU A 162 -13.68 6.31 12.26
C LEU A 162 -15.21 6.29 12.37
N GLU A 163 -15.74 6.47 13.58
CA GLU A 163 -17.19 6.55 13.84
C GLU A 163 -17.85 7.67 13.02
N ASN A 164 -17.31 8.88 13.08
CA ASN A 164 -17.83 10.01 12.31
C ASN A 164 -17.85 9.76 10.80
N TRP A 165 -16.78 9.14 10.27
CA TRP A 165 -16.75 8.77 8.86
C TRP A 165 -17.76 7.67 8.53
N MET A 166 -17.87 6.63 9.36
CA MET A 166 -18.85 5.56 9.19
C MET A 166 -20.29 6.11 9.19
N ASP A 167 -20.64 6.95 10.15
CA ASP A 167 -21.94 7.61 10.22
C ASP A 167 -22.21 8.46 8.98
N SER A 168 -21.23 9.25 8.53
CA SER A 168 -21.35 10.08 7.32
C SER A 168 -21.58 9.27 6.03
N LYS A 169 -21.20 7.99 6.03
CA LYS A 169 -21.36 7.05 4.90
C LYS A 169 -22.49 6.05 5.11
N GLY A 170 -23.18 6.09 6.25
CA GLY A 170 -24.26 5.17 6.59
C GLY A 170 -23.80 3.75 6.92
N HIS A 171 -22.56 3.57 7.39
CA HIS A 171 -22.05 2.29 7.88
C HIS A 171 -22.40 2.13 9.36
N ARG A 172 -23.07 1.04 9.72
CA ARG A 172 -23.57 0.76 11.07
C ARG A 172 -22.59 -0.06 11.89
N THR A 173 -21.82 -0.93 11.25
CA THR A 173 -20.88 -1.85 11.88
C THR A 173 -19.59 -1.94 11.08
N LEU A 174 -18.50 -2.39 11.70
CA LEU A 174 -17.25 -2.63 10.98
C LEU A 174 -17.41 -3.68 9.89
N ASP A 175 -18.32 -4.64 10.04
CA ASP A 175 -18.62 -5.65 9.01
C ASP A 175 -19.14 -5.02 7.71
N ASP A 176 -19.73 -3.81 7.77
CA ASP A 176 -20.16 -3.07 6.57
C ASP A 176 -19.00 -2.52 5.74
N ILE A 177 -17.77 -2.58 6.25
CA ILE A 177 -16.56 -2.08 5.58
C ILE A 177 -15.46 -3.13 5.48
N THR A 178 -15.41 -4.12 6.38
CA THR A 178 -14.36 -5.14 6.41
C THR A 178 -14.26 -5.87 5.06
N GLY A 179 -13.09 -5.82 4.45
CA GLY A 179 -12.80 -6.51 3.17
C GLY A 179 -13.45 -5.92 1.93
N ARG A 180 -14.17 -4.79 2.00
CA ARG A 180 -14.84 -4.19 0.82
C ARG A 180 -13.89 -3.74 -0.29
N ALA A 181 -12.63 -3.49 0.05
CA ALA A 181 -11.60 -3.16 -0.93
C ALA A 181 -10.84 -4.39 -1.44
N THR A 182 -10.94 -5.56 -0.79
CA THR A 182 -10.17 -6.77 -1.15
C THR A 182 -10.43 -7.20 -2.59
N GLY A 183 -11.69 -7.19 -3.05
CA GLY A 183 -12.04 -7.52 -4.44
C GLY A 183 -11.59 -6.51 -5.50
N ASN A 184 -11.18 -5.31 -5.09
CA ASN A 184 -10.63 -4.28 -5.98
C ASN A 184 -9.10 -4.35 -6.08
N VAL A 185 -8.45 -5.24 -5.32
CA VAL A 185 -7.01 -5.52 -5.45
C VAL A 185 -6.84 -6.65 -6.45
N THR A 186 -6.15 -6.36 -7.55
CA THR A 186 -5.91 -7.32 -8.62
C THR A 186 -4.48 -7.22 -9.12
N ASP A 187 -4.00 -8.28 -9.75
CA ASP A 187 -2.70 -8.27 -10.41
C ASP A 187 -2.74 -7.32 -11.62
N TRP A 188 -1.60 -6.69 -11.91
CA TRP A 188 -1.46 -5.66 -12.94
C TRP A 188 -2.02 -6.08 -14.30
N GLN A 189 -1.84 -7.35 -14.68
CA GLN A 189 -2.27 -7.87 -15.98
C GLN A 189 -3.78 -7.82 -16.21
N TYR A 190 -4.57 -7.66 -15.14
CA TYR A 190 -6.04 -7.56 -15.19
C TYR A 190 -6.54 -6.11 -15.05
N LEU A 191 -5.65 -5.12 -14.99
CA LEU A 191 -6.06 -3.72 -15.04
C LEU A 191 -6.60 -3.36 -16.44
N ASN A 192 -7.59 -2.47 -16.47
CA ASN A 192 -8.18 -2.02 -17.73
C ASN A 192 -7.22 -1.07 -18.48
N LEU A 193 -6.49 -1.60 -19.45
CA LEU A 193 -5.58 -0.85 -20.30
C LEU A 193 -6.28 0.12 -21.25
N ASN A 194 -7.59 -0.04 -21.46
CA ASN A 194 -8.40 0.91 -22.24
C ASN A 194 -8.86 2.13 -21.42
N TYR A 195 -8.62 2.15 -20.10
CA TYR A 195 -8.90 3.32 -19.27
C TYR A 195 -7.81 4.37 -19.48
N VAL A 196 -8.17 5.52 -20.06
CA VAL A 196 -7.26 6.63 -20.31
C VAL A 196 -7.64 7.81 -19.43
N ALA A 197 -6.66 8.39 -18.73
CA ALA A 197 -6.82 9.61 -17.97
C ALA A 197 -5.71 10.60 -18.32
N LYS A 198 -6.03 11.89 -18.22
CA LYS A 198 -5.09 13.00 -18.46
C LYS A 198 -4.96 13.83 -17.20
N ALA A 199 -3.78 14.38 -16.97
CA ALA A 199 -3.60 15.33 -15.89
C ALA A 199 -4.35 16.63 -16.22
N SER A 200 -4.92 17.26 -15.20
CA SER A 200 -5.61 18.55 -15.29
C SER A 200 -5.13 19.42 -14.15
N ILE A 201 -4.67 20.64 -14.46
CA ILE A 201 -4.09 21.58 -13.49
C ILE A 201 -5.08 22.71 -13.25
N ASN A 202 -5.59 22.81 -12.02
CA ASN A 202 -6.40 23.93 -11.58
C ASN A 202 -5.51 25.18 -11.45
N GLN A 203 -5.69 26.13 -12.37
CA GLN A 203 -4.88 27.36 -12.42
C GLN A 203 -5.15 28.30 -11.23
N ASP A 204 -6.34 28.26 -10.64
CA ASP A 204 -6.69 29.09 -9.48
C ASP A 204 -6.00 28.59 -8.20
N ALA A 205 -5.80 27.27 -8.09
CA ALA A 205 -5.06 26.66 -6.98
C ALA A 205 -3.54 26.66 -7.19
N CYS A 206 -3.08 26.86 -8.43
CA CYS A 206 -1.68 26.73 -8.80
C CYS A 206 -0.83 27.86 -8.20
N ILE A 207 0.08 27.50 -7.29
CA ILE A 207 1.06 28.43 -6.71
C ILE A 207 2.29 28.68 -7.61
N LYS A 208 2.22 28.27 -8.87
CA LYS A 208 3.28 28.42 -9.89
C LYS A 208 4.66 27.90 -9.47
N CYS A 209 4.75 26.87 -8.61
CA CYS A 209 6.06 26.39 -8.12
C CYS A 209 6.91 25.69 -9.18
N GLY A 210 6.29 25.07 -10.19
CA GLY A 210 6.95 24.38 -11.30
C GLY A 210 7.42 22.95 -11.05
N ARG A 211 7.14 22.36 -9.89
CA ARG A 211 7.50 20.95 -9.59
C ARG A 211 6.88 19.96 -10.57
N CYS A 212 5.64 20.20 -10.99
CA CYS A 212 4.95 19.36 -11.97
C CYS A 212 5.65 19.37 -13.32
N HIS A 213 6.09 20.54 -13.80
CA HIS A 213 6.88 20.66 -15.02
C HIS A 213 8.22 19.96 -14.87
N ILE A 214 9.01 20.27 -13.85
CA ILE A 214 10.33 19.64 -13.63
C ILE A 214 10.22 18.11 -13.59
N ALA A 215 9.25 17.58 -12.86
CA ALA A 215 9.04 16.13 -12.81
C ALA A 215 8.67 15.55 -14.17
N CYS A 216 7.81 16.22 -14.94
CA CYS A 216 7.40 15.74 -16.25
C CYS A 216 8.52 15.87 -17.30
N GLU A 217 9.23 16.99 -17.27
CA GLU A 217 10.28 17.40 -18.22
C GLU A 217 11.53 16.57 -18.03
N ASP A 218 12.07 16.51 -16.82
CA ASP A 218 13.39 15.92 -16.58
C ASP A 218 13.33 14.40 -16.41
N THR A 219 12.15 13.84 -16.10
CA THR A 219 12.05 12.43 -15.67
C THR A 219 10.92 11.62 -16.31
N SER A 220 10.16 12.19 -17.25
CA SER A 220 9.00 11.50 -17.82
C SER A 220 8.78 11.78 -19.31
N HIS A 221 7.87 12.70 -19.66
CA HIS A 221 7.25 12.78 -20.99
C HIS A 221 7.12 14.21 -21.54
N GLN A 222 7.75 15.21 -20.92
CA GLN A 222 7.78 16.60 -21.42
C GLN A 222 6.38 17.17 -21.75
N ALA A 223 5.38 16.78 -20.97
CA ALA A 223 3.96 16.99 -21.28
C ALA A 223 3.31 18.12 -20.47
N ILE A 224 4.11 19.01 -19.89
CA ILE A 224 3.63 20.16 -19.11
C ILE A 224 4.44 21.38 -19.52
N THR A 225 3.78 22.47 -19.93
CA THR A 225 4.45 23.72 -20.28
C THR A 225 5.08 24.38 -19.05
N HIS A 226 6.11 25.21 -19.24
CA HIS A 226 6.65 26.07 -18.16
C HIS A 226 6.34 27.55 -18.36
N MET A 227 5.99 27.93 -19.59
CA MET A 227 5.59 29.26 -19.99
C MET A 227 4.43 29.16 -20.99
N VAL A 228 3.44 30.04 -20.85
CA VAL A 228 2.34 30.22 -21.81
C VAL A 228 2.17 31.72 -22.00
N ASP A 229 2.14 32.20 -23.24
CA ASP A 229 2.02 33.62 -23.59
C ASP A 229 3.01 34.56 -22.87
N GLY A 230 4.24 34.08 -22.63
CA GLY A 230 5.29 34.84 -21.95
C GLY A 230 5.14 34.91 -20.43
N GLU A 231 4.13 34.24 -19.86
CA GLU A 231 3.96 34.13 -18.42
C GLU A 231 4.29 32.74 -17.88
N ARG A 232 4.79 32.68 -16.65
CA ARG A 232 5.02 31.42 -15.94
C ARG A 232 3.69 30.76 -15.63
N ARG A 233 3.36 29.74 -16.42
CA ARG A 233 2.07 29.04 -16.40
C ARG A 233 2.30 27.60 -16.84
N PHE A 234 1.60 26.69 -16.18
CA PHE A 234 1.79 25.25 -16.32
C PHE A 234 0.49 24.64 -16.85
N GLU A 235 0.51 24.22 -18.10
CA GLU A 235 -0.62 23.59 -18.79
C GLU A 235 -0.20 22.22 -19.28
N VAL A 236 -1.13 21.26 -19.25
CA VAL A 236 -0.89 19.91 -19.73
C VAL A 236 -0.98 19.90 -21.25
N ILE A 237 0.06 19.40 -21.90
CA ILE A 237 0.09 19.15 -23.34
C ILE A 237 -0.55 17.77 -23.54
N GLU A 238 -1.84 17.75 -23.89
CA GLU A 238 -2.63 16.52 -23.98
C GLU A 238 -2.08 15.51 -24.99
N GLU A 239 -1.44 16.01 -26.04
CA GLU A 239 -0.76 15.28 -27.10
C GLU A 239 0.43 14.47 -26.57
N GLU A 240 1.06 14.90 -25.48
CA GLU A 240 2.23 14.21 -24.91
C GLU A 240 1.90 13.49 -23.60
N CYS A 241 0.84 13.93 -22.90
CA CYS A 241 0.50 13.41 -21.59
C CYS A 241 0.09 11.93 -21.63
N VAL A 242 0.89 11.04 -21.03
CA VAL A 242 0.57 9.61 -20.92
C VAL A 242 -0.32 9.25 -19.73
N GLY A 243 -0.58 10.20 -18.84
CA GLY A 243 -1.36 9.98 -17.62
C GLY A 243 -0.64 9.21 -16.51
N CYS A 244 0.68 9.34 -16.38
CA CYS A 244 1.48 8.59 -15.39
C CYS A 244 1.25 9.00 -13.91
N ASN A 245 0.48 10.06 -13.65
CA ASN A 245 0.15 10.58 -12.32
C ASN A 245 1.33 11.16 -11.50
N LEU A 246 2.55 11.23 -12.04
CA LEU A 246 3.72 11.75 -11.31
C LEU A 246 3.57 13.23 -10.91
N CYS A 247 3.02 14.05 -11.80
CA CYS A 247 2.81 15.49 -11.54
C CYS A 247 1.85 15.73 -10.35
N VAL A 248 0.84 14.88 -10.16
CA VAL A 248 -0.08 14.92 -9.03
C VAL A 248 0.68 14.62 -7.73
N ASN A 249 1.50 13.57 -7.73
CA ASN A 249 2.25 13.13 -6.54
C ASN A 249 3.27 14.15 -6.03
N VAL A 250 3.88 14.95 -6.92
CA VAL A 250 4.89 15.95 -6.54
C VAL A 250 4.31 17.33 -6.24
N CYS A 251 3.02 17.56 -6.55
CA CYS A 251 2.38 18.84 -6.34
C CYS A 251 2.20 19.10 -4.83
N PRO A 252 2.70 20.22 -4.30
CA PRO A 252 2.60 20.51 -2.87
C PRO A 252 1.22 21.04 -2.45
N VAL A 253 0.35 21.33 -3.42
CA VAL A 253 -1.00 21.84 -3.18
C VAL A 253 -1.97 20.70 -3.40
N GLU A 254 -2.65 20.30 -2.33
CA GLU A 254 -3.63 19.22 -2.36
C GLU A 254 -4.71 19.50 -3.42
N ASN A 255 -5.02 18.51 -4.25
CA ASN A 255 -6.02 18.58 -5.33
C ASN A 255 -5.81 19.70 -6.38
N CYS A 256 -4.63 20.34 -6.44
CA CYS A 256 -4.33 21.31 -7.50
C CYS A 256 -4.21 20.63 -8.87
N ILE A 257 -3.70 19.39 -8.90
CA ILE A 257 -3.62 18.58 -10.12
C ILE A 257 -4.45 17.32 -9.88
N THR A 258 -5.29 16.96 -10.84
CA THR A 258 -6.12 15.75 -10.79
C THR A 258 -5.99 14.94 -12.08
N MET A 259 -6.33 13.65 -12.02
CA MET A 259 -6.40 12.78 -13.19
C MET A 259 -7.84 12.72 -13.69
N GLU A 260 -8.11 13.31 -14.84
CA GLU A 260 -9.43 13.34 -15.46
C GLU A 260 -9.57 12.19 -16.48
N PRO A 261 -10.53 11.27 -16.31
CA PRO A 261 -10.76 10.22 -17.28
C PRO A 261 -11.34 10.76 -18.58
N LEU A 262 -10.80 10.29 -19.70
CA LEU A 262 -11.40 10.50 -21.00
C LEU A 262 -12.62 9.57 -21.17
N LYS A 263 -13.74 10.12 -21.63
CA LYS A 263 -14.97 9.36 -21.88
C LYS A 263 -14.77 8.38 -23.04
N ALA A 264 -15.45 7.24 -23.00
CA ALA A 264 -15.48 6.31 -24.13
C ALA A 264 -15.92 7.04 -25.43
N GLY A 265 -15.18 6.82 -26.51
CA GLY A 265 -15.36 7.48 -27.80
C GLY A 265 -14.67 8.84 -27.94
N ALA A 266 -14.17 9.44 -26.84
CA ALA A 266 -13.33 10.64 -26.91
C ALA A 266 -11.99 10.31 -27.60
N LEU A 267 -11.44 11.29 -28.33
CA LEU A 267 -10.13 11.18 -28.95
C LEU A 267 -9.03 11.35 -27.89
N ASP A 268 -8.17 10.35 -27.72
CA ASP A 268 -6.91 10.53 -27.03
C ASP A 268 -5.93 11.19 -28.01
N LYS A 269 -5.66 12.48 -27.82
CA LYS A 269 -4.80 13.27 -28.72
C LYS A 269 -3.38 12.72 -28.84
N ARG A 270 -2.90 11.98 -27.84
CA ARG A 270 -1.57 11.36 -27.85
C ARG A 270 -1.47 10.20 -28.83
N THR A 271 -2.48 9.34 -28.83
CA THR A 271 -2.48 8.13 -29.67
C THR A 271 -3.18 8.37 -31.02
N GLY A 272 -4.00 9.42 -31.12
CA GLY A 272 -4.88 9.63 -32.27
C GLY A 272 -6.06 8.63 -32.32
N GLU A 273 -6.21 7.78 -31.31
CA GLU A 273 -7.26 6.76 -31.23
C GLU A 273 -8.42 7.22 -30.34
N LYS A 274 -9.60 6.64 -30.57
CA LYS A 274 -10.75 6.84 -29.67
C LYS A 274 -10.66 5.89 -28.48
N VAL A 275 -10.94 6.41 -27.29
CA VAL A 275 -11.00 5.60 -26.05
C VAL A 275 -12.04 4.51 -26.20
N LYS A 276 -11.61 3.25 -26.06
CA LYS A 276 -12.47 2.08 -26.21
C LYS A 276 -13.42 1.97 -25.01
N LYS A 277 -14.68 1.62 -25.28
CA LYS A 277 -15.68 1.40 -24.21
C LYS A 277 -15.49 0.06 -23.53
N GLN A 278 -15.06 -0.95 -24.28
CA GLN A 278 -14.89 -2.30 -23.79
C GLN A 278 -13.67 -2.38 -22.85
N TYR A 279 -13.79 -3.19 -21.81
CA TYR A 279 -12.66 -3.59 -21.00
C TYR A 279 -11.63 -4.32 -21.87
N GLY A 280 -10.35 -4.02 -21.66
CA GLY A 280 -9.25 -4.74 -22.27
C GLY A 280 -8.07 -4.71 -21.32
N ASN A 281 -7.36 -5.83 -21.18
CA ASN A 281 -6.29 -5.99 -20.22
C ASN A 281 -5.04 -6.58 -20.88
N TRP A 282 -3.99 -6.86 -20.11
CA TRP A 282 -2.73 -7.34 -20.67
C TRP A 282 -2.82 -8.77 -21.23
N THR A 283 -3.70 -9.64 -20.72
CA THR A 283 -3.75 -11.05 -21.13
C THR A 283 -4.13 -11.24 -22.59
N GLU A 284 -4.87 -10.29 -23.17
CA GLU A 284 -5.29 -10.29 -24.57
C GLU A 284 -4.57 -9.23 -25.41
N HIS A 285 -3.68 -8.44 -24.79
CA HIS A 285 -3.05 -7.30 -25.46
C HIS A 285 -2.14 -7.76 -26.61
N PRO A 286 -2.13 -7.08 -27.77
CA PRO A 286 -1.31 -7.48 -28.93
C PRO A 286 0.19 -7.59 -28.64
N ASN A 287 0.71 -6.81 -27.68
CA ASN A 287 2.11 -6.84 -27.27
C ASN A 287 2.43 -7.93 -26.22
N ASN A 288 1.44 -8.65 -25.71
CA ASN A 288 1.70 -9.75 -24.80
C ASN A 288 2.15 -10.99 -25.59
N PRO A 289 3.41 -11.46 -25.44
CA PRO A 289 3.92 -12.63 -26.16
C PRO A 289 3.24 -13.93 -25.70
N SER A 290 2.64 -13.92 -24.51
CA SER A 290 1.93 -15.04 -23.91
C SER A 290 0.41 -14.93 -24.11
N ARG A 291 -0.08 -14.04 -24.98
CA ARG A 291 -1.52 -13.91 -25.22
C ARG A 291 -2.08 -15.25 -25.69
N VAL A 292 -3.09 -15.74 -25.01
CA VAL A 292 -3.86 -16.89 -25.48
C VAL A 292 -4.83 -16.33 -26.51
N ALA A 293 -4.74 -16.77 -27.77
CA ALA A 293 -5.74 -16.40 -28.75
C ALA A 293 -7.08 -16.90 -28.24
N THR A 294 -8.04 -15.99 -28.05
CA THR A 294 -9.43 -16.34 -27.75
C THR A 294 -9.95 -17.18 -28.93
N GLU A 295 -10.31 -18.45 -28.66
CA GLU A 295 -11.01 -19.32 -29.61
C GLU A 295 -12.41 -18.77 -29.94
#